data_AF-A0A060XUM9-F1
#
_entry.id   AF-A0A060XUM9-F1
#
_cell.length_a   1.000
_cell.length_b   1.000
_cell.length_c   1.000
_cell.angle_alpha   90.00
_cell.angle_beta   90.00
_cell.angle_gamma   90.00
#
_symmetry.space_group_name_H-M   'P 1'
#
loop_
_entity.id
_entity.type
_entity.pdbx_description
1 polymer ?
#
loop_
_entity_poly.entity_id
_entity_poly.type
_entity_poly.pdbx_seq_one_letter_code
_entity_poly.pdbx_strand_id
1 'polypeptide(L)'
;MQPSNVCWSLTIWMVQLALTVLTVQAKNCTKPIGGPNMVLSDAFITQETFVDGANVTFKCAIGYASTGRSPPVTCTAGVWSEVKLKCESNIIVYLFLFWKVVPYSCKYFQFLLTHST
;
A
#
# COMPACT_ATOMS: atom_id res chain seq x y z
N MET A 1 -59.45 21.18 -0.12
CA MET A 1 -58.02 21.21 -0.46
C MET A 1 -57.24 20.81 0.80
N GLN A 2 -56.86 19.54 0.95
CA GLN A 2 -56.30 19.02 2.20
C GLN A 2 -54.78 19.29 2.29
N PRO A 3 -54.30 20.03 3.31
CA PRO A 3 -52.87 20.37 3.48
C PRO A 3 -52.03 19.19 4.00
N SER A 4 -52.66 18.10 4.46
CA SER A 4 -51.96 16.87 4.88
C SER A 4 -51.16 16.23 3.74
N ASN A 5 -51.65 16.40 2.51
CA ASN A 5 -51.07 15.78 1.32
C ASN A 5 -49.93 16.58 0.67
N VAL A 6 -49.39 17.60 1.32
CA VAL A 6 -48.18 18.31 0.84
C VAL A 6 -47.00 18.04 1.76
N CYS A 7 -47.27 17.92 3.06
CA CYS A 7 -46.26 17.69 4.10
C CYS A 7 -45.58 16.31 3.98
N TRP A 8 -46.37 15.25 3.80
CA TRP A 8 -45.89 13.89 3.53
C TRP A 8 -45.06 13.75 2.23
N SER A 9 -45.30 14.57 1.21
CA SER A 9 -44.57 14.50 -0.06
C SER A 9 -43.18 15.10 0.11
N LEU A 10 -43.10 16.27 0.75
CA LEU A 10 -41.83 16.92 1.06
C LEU A 10 -40.95 16.06 1.98
N THR A 11 -41.52 15.34 2.95
CA THR A 11 -40.74 14.41 3.77
C THR A 11 -40.23 13.21 2.96
N ILE A 12 -41.03 12.64 2.05
CA ILE A 12 -40.58 11.57 1.14
C ILE A 12 -39.42 12.05 0.25
N TRP A 13 -39.52 13.27 -0.31
CA TRP A 13 -38.45 13.86 -1.12
C TRP A 13 -37.16 14.09 -0.31
N MET A 14 -37.27 14.55 0.93
CA MET A 14 -36.11 14.75 1.82
C MET A 14 -35.45 13.43 2.21
N VAL A 15 -36.24 12.38 2.48
CA VAL A 15 -35.74 11.04 2.80
C VAL A 15 -35.09 10.39 1.56
N GLN A 16 -35.65 10.59 0.37
CA GLN A 16 -35.08 10.10 -0.89
C GLN A 16 -33.73 10.77 -1.20
N LEU A 17 -33.63 12.09 -1.01
CA LEU A 17 -32.37 12.83 -1.16
C LEU A 17 -31.32 12.37 -0.13
N ALA A 18 -31.72 12.16 1.12
CA ALA A 18 -30.82 11.65 2.16
C ALA A 18 -30.27 10.24 1.83
N LEU A 19 -31.10 9.36 1.26
CA LEU A 19 -30.67 8.01 0.83
C LEU A 19 -29.64 8.05 -0.31
N THR A 20 -29.73 9.01 -1.24
CA THR A 20 -28.76 9.12 -2.35
C THR A 20 -27.37 9.56 -1.90
N VAL A 21 -27.26 10.35 -0.83
CA VAL A 21 -25.98 10.86 -0.30
C VAL A 21 -25.13 9.78 0.39
N LEU A 22 -25.76 8.69 0.85
CA LEU A 22 -25.12 7.66 1.68
C LEU A 22 -24.36 6.56 0.91
N THR A 23 -24.35 6.57 -0.43
CA THR A 23 -23.82 5.45 -1.23
C THR A 23 -22.39 5.64 -1.74
N VAL A 24 -21.49 6.24 -0.94
CA VAL A 24 -20.04 6.09 -1.18
C VAL A 24 -19.69 4.61 -0.94
N GLN A 25 -19.62 3.85 -2.02
CA GLN A 25 -19.13 2.48 -1.98
C GLN A 25 -17.60 2.53 -1.90
N ALA A 26 -17.09 2.60 -0.67
CA ALA A 26 -15.67 2.35 -0.41
C ALA A 26 -15.37 0.90 -0.81
N LYS A 27 -14.75 0.71 -1.97
CA LYS A 27 -14.32 -0.61 -2.45
C LYS A 27 -12.88 -0.84 -2.01
N ASN A 28 -12.67 -1.92 -1.26
CA ASN A 28 -11.35 -2.33 -0.82
C ASN A 28 -10.52 -2.83 -2.02
N CYS A 29 -9.21 -2.58 -1.98
CA CYS A 29 -8.26 -3.12 -2.96
C CYS A 29 -7.59 -4.39 -2.42
N THR A 30 -7.37 -5.35 -3.32
CA THR A 30 -6.49 -6.50 -3.04
C THR A 30 -5.03 -6.09 -3.18
N LYS A 31 -4.10 -6.90 -2.64
CA LYS A 31 -2.66 -6.71 -2.77
C LYS A 31 -2.25 -6.29 -4.20
N PRO A 32 -1.61 -5.12 -4.37
CA PRO A 32 -1.24 -4.63 -5.68
C PRO A 32 -0.09 -5.45 -6.26
N ILE A 33 -0.16 -5.69 -7.57
CA ILE A 33 0.92 -6.28 -8.33
C ILE A 33 1.82 -5.12 -8.80
N GLY A 34 3.09 -5.17 -8.40
CA GLY A 34 4.08 -4.16 -8.78
C GLY A 34 4.65 -4.38 -10.18
N GLY A 35 5.49 -3.42 -10.63
CA GLY A 35 6.27 -3.54 -11.86
C GLY A 35 7.48 -4.50 -11.75
N PRO A 36 8.27 -4.65 -12.83
CA PRO A 36 9.44 -5.52 -12.83
C PRO A 36 10.49 -5.04 -11.83
N ASN A 37 11.12 -5.98 -11.11
CA ASN A 37 12.13 -5.73 -10.07
C ASN A 37 11.64 -4.84 -8.92
N MET A 38 10.33 -4.84 -8.65
CA MET A 38 9.72 -4.11 -7.54
C MET A 38 9.13 -5.08 -6.52
N VAL A 39 9.24 -4.72 -5.25
CA VAL A 39 8.66 -5.43 -4.11
C VAL A 39 7.84 -4.45 -3.28
N LEU A 40 6.72 -4.92 -2.74
CA LEU A 40 5.94 -4.11 -1.81
C LEU A 40 6.77 -3.89 -0.53
N SER A 41 6.68 -2.71 0.08
CA SER A 41 7.39 -2.44 1.34
C SER A 41 7.03 -3.48 2.41
N ASP A 42 8.03 -3.90 3.19
CA ASP A 42 7.92 -4.98 4.20
C ASP A 42 6.72 -4.84 5.15
N ALA A 43 6.36 -3.60 5.49
CA ALA A 43 5.20 -3.27 6.34
C ALA A 43 3.84 -3.75 5.77
N PHE A 44 3.76 -4.02 4.48
CA PHE A 44 2.52 -4.38 3.78
C PHE A 44 2.58 -5.75 3.10
N ILE A 45 3.68 -6.50 3.24
CA ILE A 45 3.85 -7.82 2.60
C ILE A 45 2.81 -8.82 3.10
N THR A 46 2.45 -8.76 4.39
CA THR A 46 1.48 -9.64 5.05
C THR A 46 0.03 -9.19 4.84
N GLN A 47 -0.21 -7.98 4.31
CA GLN A 47 -1.55 -7.44 4.17
C GLN A 47 -2.09 -7.73 2.77
N GLU A 48 -3.18 -8.50 2.71
CA GLU A 48 -3.82 -8.92 1.46
C GLU A 48 -4.93 -7.96 1.00
N THR A 49 -5.51 -7.21 1.93
CA THR A 49 -6.63 -6.28 1.70
C THR A 49 -6.33 -4.90 2.23
N PHE A 50 -6.58 -3.89 1.41
CA PHE A 50 -6.37 -2.47 1.69
C PHE A 50 -7.70 -1.75 1.59
N VAL A 51 -7.98 -0.88 2.57
CA VAL A 51 -9.17 -0.03 2.54
C VAL A 51 -9.07 0.99 1.41
N ASP A 52 -10.22 1.46 0.93
CA ASP A 52 -10.27 2.58 -0.02
C ASP A 52 -9.53 3.81 0.54
N GLY A 53 -8.69 4.43 -0.29
CA GLY A 53 -7.81 5.53 0.13
C GLY A 53 -6.48 5.10 0.77
N ALA A 54 -6.19 3.80 0.87
CA ALA A 54 -4.89 3.33 1.36
C ALA A 54 -3.75 3.70 0.42
N ASN A 55 -2.61 4.12 1.00
CA ASN A 55 -1.39 4.44 0.29
C ASN A 55 -0.32 3.40 0.59
N VAL A 56 0.28 2.82 -0.45
CA VAL A 56 1.37 1.86 -0.33
C VAL A 56 2.56 2.29 -1.16
N THR A 57 3.76 1.94 -0.69
CA THR A 57 5.01 2.31 -1.37
C THR A 57 5.71 1.04 -1.84
N PHE A 58 6.12 1.04 -3.11
CA PHE A 58 6.98 0.02 -3.68
C PHE A 58 8.46 0.34 -3.42
N LYS A 59 9.24 -0.70 -3.17
CA LYS A 59 10.70 -0.67 -3.09
C LYS A 59 11.28 -1.46 -4.26
N CYS A 60 12.51 -1.16 -4.65
CA CYS A 60 13.21 -1.98 -5.62
C CYS A 60 13.71 -3.28 -4.97
N ALA A 61 13.72 -4.36 -5.75
CA ALA A 61 14.27 -5.64 -5.34
C ALA A 61 15.77 -5.54 -5.04
N ILE A 62 16.30 -6.52 -4.33
CA ILE A 62 17.72 -6.61 -3.99
C ILE A 62 18.55 -6.48 -5.27
N GLY A 63 19.47 -5.51 -5.31
CA GLY A 63 20.32 -5.26 -6.47
C GLY A 63 19.86 -4.16 -7.43
N TYR A 64 18.70 -3.56 -7.18
CA TYR A 64 18.13 -2.51 -8.00
C TYR A 64 17.96 -1.22 -7.18
N ALA A 65 18.18 -0.07 -7.82
CA ALA A 65 17.96 1.25 -7.24
C ALA A 65 16.86 1.99 -8.00
N SER A 66 16.10 2.83 -7.28
CA SER A 66 15.16 3.74 -7.91
C SER A 66 15.92 4.82 -8.66
N THR A 67 15.59 5.05 -9.93
CA THR A 67 16.19 6.14 -10.73
C THR A 67 15.42 7.45 -10.63
N GLY A 68 14.38 7.50 -9.79
CA GLY A 68 13.59 8.71 -9.58
C GLY A 68 12.85 8.72 -8.25
N ARG A 69 11.88 9.64 -8.16
CA ARG A 69 10.95 9.72 -7.03
C ARG A 69 10.00 8.52 -7.09
N SER A 70 9.83 7.84 -5.97
CA SER A 70 8.86 6.75 -5.80
C SER A 70 7.56 7.33 -5.24
N PRO A 71 6.58 7.70 -6.07
CA PRO A 71 5.29 8.13 -5.54
C PRO A 71 4.61 6.94 -4.83
N PRO A 72 3.87 7.19 -3.74
CA PRO A 72 2.97 6.19 -3.19
C PRO A 72 1.88 5.86 -4.20
N VAL A 73 1.44 4.61 -4.14
CA VAL A 73 0.36 4.08 -4.96
C VAL A 73 -0.89 4.07 -4.10
N THR A 74 -1.94 4.73 -4.57
CA THR A 74 -3.19 4.91 -3.84
C THR A 74 -4.25 3.96 -4.37
N CYS A 75 -4.95 3.30 -3.44
CA CYS A 75 -6.17 2.55 -3.74
C CYS A 75 -7.35 3.52 -3.85
N THR A 76 -8.07 3.49 -4.96
CA THR A 76 -9.29 4.27 -5.16
C THR A 76 -10.37 3.42 -5.81
N ALA A 77 -11.48 3.24 -5.12
CA ALA A 77 -12.64 2.45 -5.55
C ALA A 77 -12.27 1.02 -6.03
N GLY A 78 -11.31 0.37 -5.37
CA GLY A 78 -10.85 -0.98 -5.71
C GLY A 78 -9.80 -1.05 -6.83
N VAL A 79 -9.34 0.10 -7.33
CA VAL A 79 -8.31 0.20 -8.37
C VAL A 79 -7.07 0.90 -7.82
N TRP A 80 -5.89 0.38 -8.16
CA TRP A 80 -4.62 1.00 -7.80
C TRP A 80 -4.20 2.05 -8.83
N SER A 81 -3.64 3.16 -8.35
CA SER A 81 -3.05 4.19 -9.21
C SER A 81 -1.81 3.66 -9.97
N GLU A 82 -1.43 4.35 -11.04
CA GLU A 82 -0.27 3.98 -11.85
C GLU A 82 1.05 3.97 -11.04
N VAL A 83 1.81 2.88 -11.15
CA VAL A 83 3.12 2.74 -10.52
C VAL A 83 4.18 3.44 -11.38
N LYS A 84 4.65 4.61 -10.94
CA LYS A 84 5.68 5.40 -11.65
C LYS A 84 7.11 5.12 -11.21
N LEU A 85 7.30 4.20 -10.27
CA LEU A 85 8.62 3.77 -9.84
C LEU A 85 9.36 3.10 -11.00
N LYS A 86 10.63 3.43 -11.20
CA LYS A 86 11.53 2.73 -12.13
C LYS A 86 12.73 2.23 -11.35
N CYS A 87 13.01 0.94 -11.48
CA CYS A 87 14.11 0.26 -10.81
C CYS A 87 15.15 -0.16 -11.84
N GLU A 88 16.38 0.34 -11.71
CA GLU A 88 17.51 -0.04 -12.57
C GLU A 88 18.56 -0.79 -11.77
N SER A 89 19.29 -1.69 -12.43
CA SER A 89 20.31 -2.50 -11.77
C SER A 89 21.40 -1.60 -11.22
N ASN A 90 21.64 -1.68 -9.91
CA ASN A 90 22.67 -0.90 -9.27
C ASN A 90 23.55 -1.83 -8.43
N ILE A 91 24.71 -2.18 -8.99
CA ILE A 91 25.65 -3.11 -8.35
C ILE A 91 26.22 -2.58 -7.02
N ILE A 92 26.24 -1.25 -6.85
CA ILE A 92 26.67 -0.61 -5.61
C ILE A 92 25.68 -0.96 -4.47
N VAL A 93 24.39 -1.09 -4.76
CA VAL A 93 23.38 -1.58 -3.79
C VAL A 93 23.67 -3.01 -3.34
N TYR A 94 24.12 -3.90 -4.22
CA TYR A 94 24.54 -5.25 -3.82
C TYR A 94 25.67 -5.18 -2.80
N LEU A 95 26.75 -4.45 -3.10
CA LEU A 95 27.90 -4.31 -2.19
C LEU A 95 27.51 -3.72 -0.84
N PHE A 96 26.66 -2.67 -0.82
CA PHE A 96 26.15 -2.09 0.42
C PHE A 96 25.24 -3.05 1.20
N LEU A 97 24.39 -3.84 0.53
CA LEU A 97 23.54 -4.84 1.18
C LEU A 97 24.38 -5.99 1.74
N PHE A 98 25.37 -6.48 1.00
CA PHE A 98 26.34 -7.45 1.51
C PHE A 98 27.04 -6.92 2.76
N TRP A 99 27.55 -5.69 2.74
CA TRP A 99 28.15 -5.08 3.93
C TRP A 99 27.17 -4.87 5.08
N LYS A 100 25.85 -4.75 4.85
CA LYS A 100 24.83 -4.69 5.91
C LYS A 100 24.40 -6.06 6.43
N VAL A 101 24.43 -7.10 5.61
CA VAL A 101 24.05 -8.47 6.02
C VAL A 101 25.19 -9.17 6.76
N VAL A 102 26.44 -8.98 6.30
CA VAL A 102 27.65 -9.54 6.91
C VAL A 102 27.88 -9.18 8.40
N PRO A 103 27.57 -7.97 8.91
CA PRO A 103 27.74 -7.65 10.33
C PRO A 103 26.76 -8.38 11.25
N TYR A 104 25.62 -8.86 10.75
CA TYR A 104 24.70 -9.70 11.53
C TYR A 104 25.22 -11.14 11.66
N SER A 105 25.91 -11.67 10.63
CA SER A 105 26.57 -12.98 10.70
C SER A 105 27.77 -12.97 11.67
N CYS A 106 28.52 -11.87 11.76
CA CYS A 106 29.60 -11.74 12.75
C CYS A 106 29.08 -11.77 14.20
N LYS A 107 27.91 -11.17 14.48
CA LYS A 107 27.31 -11.22 15.82
C LYS A 107 26.82 -12.62 16.21
N TYR A 108 26.32 -13.39 15.24
CA TYR A 108 25.86 -14.77 15.47
C TYR A 108 27.04 -15.74 15.70
N PHE A 109 28.14 -15.56 14.97
CA PHE A 109 29.36 -16.38 15.14
C PHE A 109 30.07 -16.08 16.47
N GLN A 110 30.13 -14.81 16.89
CA GLN A 110 30.69 -14.42 18.19
C GLN A 110 29.84 -14.98 19.36
N PHE A 111 28.52 -15.01 19.25
CA PHE A 111 27.62 -15.54 20.28
C PHE A 111 27.78 -17.06 20.46
N LEU A 112 27.99 -17.81 19.38
CA LEU A 112 28.28 -19.25 19.42
C LEU A 112 29.66 -19.55 20.03
N LEU A 113 30.65 -18.68 19.83
CA LEU A 113 31.98 -18.84 20.43
C LEU A 113 32.00 -18.57 21.95
N THR A 114 31.18 -17.65 22.45
CA THR A 114 31.11 -17.34 23.90
C THR A 114 30.25 -18.28 24.73
N HIS A 115 29.39 -19.10 24.10
CA HIS A 115 28.55 -20.10 24.78
C HIS A 115 29.10 -21.54 24.68
N SER A 116 30.26 -21.72 24.03
CA SER A 116 30.95 -23.01 23.86
C SER A 116 32.23 -23.13 24.70
N THR A 117 32.35 -22.35 25.78
CA THR A 117 33.34 -22.51 26.86
C THR A 117 32.66 -22.65 28.19
#